data_AF-A0A1F7FUD8-F1
#
_entry.id   AF-A0A1F7FUD8-F1
#
_cell.length_a   1.000
_cell.length_b   1.000
_cell.length_c   1.000
_cell.angle_alpha   90.00
_cell.angle_beta   90.00
_cell.angle_gamma   90.00
#
_symmetry.space_group_name_H-M   'P 1'
#
loop_
_entity.id
_entity.type
_entity.pdbx_description
1 polymer ?
#
loop_
_entity_poly.entity_id
_entity_poly.type
_entity_poly.pdbx_seq_one_letter_code
_entity_poly.pdbx_strand_id
1 'polypeptide(L)'
;MKRLLTAVSVFLLVSGVAAATDWQQNLQELVKNGFENVASATAADITFDMGQIEKIAAETPTWQEMKSQLQSRTFAQPEKRGELELHSFTGKDGKARPWVLYVPDTYWHKRQTPVLIVLHGGVSRADLSENPVEWASNSAFLTLARQNGWFAVFPCGQGGATWWDEVGMSNIRSQLHLVKENYNIDDDRVYLAGFSDGASGGFLHAMVAPDDFAAVIALNGHMGVGSLDGKLPTYAPNMANTPIYAVTTDQDGLYPTAMMSSTIAMAQKAGAQIFYRQLAGTHSFDYADTELPYIERFLDRHPRNAIPESITWEAGDTKFGSCRWLQITKVLPVEPADWHKDHNIAMMSDRITIGFMPETASSGVKVGKVIEETYAAKVGLLTNDIIIKANNVAVSSLSDFDTAKAGVKRGDQFNMTVLREEKEVELKGRLPQPELFFIFKREVPSAAIKASLNGNSIRMQGSRVGCFNILVSAGQFNLSEKLVITYNGKTVYNDLIKPDKAFMLENYLANRDKKMLPIARITVDLSAE
;
A
#
# COMPACT_ATOMS: atom_id res chain seq x y z
N MET A 1 -30.86 72.16 35.61
CA MET A 1 -30.09 71.27 36.53
C MET A 1 -29.84 69.93 35.84
N LYS A 2 -28.55 69.58 35.70
CA LYS A 2 -27.93 68.28 35.37
C LYS A 2 -28.51 67.44 34.20
N ARG A 3 -27.79 67.41 33.07
CA ARG A 3 -27.63 66.22 32.22
C ARG A 3 -26.13 65.93 32.08
N LEU A 4 -25.73 64.76 32.57
CA LEU A 4 -24.40 64.15 32.44
C LEU A 4 -24.13 63.83 30.96
N LEU A 5 -22.93 64.15 30.47
CA LEU A 5 -22.33 63.48 29.32
C LEU A 5 -21.73 62.15 29.78
N THR A 6 -22.17 61.05 29.17
CA THR A 6 -21.55 59.73 29.36
C THR A 6 -20.53 59.51 28.24
N ALA A 7 -19.26 59.34 28.62
CA ALA A 7 -18.19 58.96 27.72
C ALA A 7 -18.37 57.50 27.26
N VAL A 8 -18.34 57.26 25.95
CA VAL A 8 -18.28 55.91 25.38
C VAL A 8 -16.81 55.55 25.19
N SER A 9 -16.31 54.62 26.00
CA SER A 9 -14.99 54.02 25.82
C SER A 9 -15.08 52.88 24.81
N VAL A 10 -14.47 53.07 23.65
CA VAL A 10 -14.26 52.01 22.64
C VAL A 10 -13.08 51.14 23.11
N PHE A 11 -13.35 49.89 23.48
CA PHE A 11 -12.30 48.88 23.67
C PHE A 11 -11.86 48.36 22.30
N LEU A 12 -10.72 48.86 21.82
CA LEU A 12 -9.96 48.23 20.74
C LEU A 12 -9.23 47.01 21.31
N LEU A 13 -9.79 45.82 21.11
CA LEU A 13 -9.07 44.56 21.25
C LEU A 13 -8.07 44.46 20.09
N VAL A 14 -6.83 44.87 20.36
CA VAL A 14 -5.69 44.58 19.48
C VAL A 14 -5.33 43.12 19.68
N SER A 15 -5.79 42.25 18.79
CA SER A 15 -5.24 40.90 18.66
C SER A 15 -3.82 41.03 18.11
N GLY A 16 -2.82 40.88 18.98
CA GLY A 16 -1.42 40.82 18.57
C GLY A 16 -1.19 39.59 17.71
N VAL A 17 -0.97 39.79 16.41
CA VAL A 17 -0.33 38.78 15.57
C VAL A 17 1.12 38.74 16.04
N ALA A 18 1.49 37.72 16.81
CA ALA A 18 2.88 37.48 17.17
C ALA A 18 3.67 37.28 15.87
N ALA A 19 4.71 38.09 15.65
CA ALA A 19 5.64 37.86 14.56
C ALA A 19 6.26 36.47 14.73
N ALA A 20 6.26 35.67 13.67
CA ALA A 20 6.86 34.34 13.70
C ALA A 20 8.33 34.46 14.12
N THR A 21 8.73 33.75 15.17
CA THR A 21 10.13 33.68 15.60
C THR A 21 10.98 33.03 14.49
N ASP A 22 12.28 33.33 14.44
CA ASP A 22 13.19 32.83 13.39
C ASP A 22 13.08 31.32 13.16
N TRP A 23 12.92 30.51 14.22
CA TRP A 23 12.76 29.06 14.10
C TRP A 23 11.46 28.62 13.43
N GLN A 24 10.36 29.36 13.57
CA GLN A 24 9.08 29.04 12.93
C GLN A 24 9.15 29.29 11.42
N GLN A 25 9.83 30.36 11.02
CA GLN A 25 10.10 30.65 9.61
C GLN A 25 11.02 29.58 9.00
N ASN A 26 12.13 29.25 9.68
CA ASN A 26 13.05 28.17 9.27
C ASN A 26 12.33 26.82 9.14
N LEU A 27 11.42 26.50 10.07
CA LEU A 27 10.60 25.29 10.01
C LEU A 27 9.65 25.31 8.81
N GLN A 28 8.96 26.42 8.57
CA GLN A 28 8.07 26.57 7.41
C GLN A 28 8.82 26.41 6.09
N GLU A 29 10.01 27.02 5.97
CA GLU A 29 10.87 26.88 4.81
C GLU A 29 11.36 25.43 4.62
N LEU A 30 11.82 24.76 5.68
CA LEU A 30 12.26 23.36 5.60
C LEU A 30 11.12 22.43 5.16
N VAL A 31 9.92 22.61 5.72
CA VAL A 31 8.75 21.79 5.34
C VAL A 31 8.38 22.01 3.88
N LYS A 32 8.46 23.25 3.38
CA LYS A 32 8.16 23.64 2.00
C LYS A 32 9.21 23.16 0.99
N ASN A 33 10.49 23.22 1.33
CA ASN A 33 11.60 22.97 0.39
C ASN A 33 11.72 21.50 -0.06
N GLY A 34 11.09 20.55 0.64
CA GLY A 34 11.14 19.12 0.27
C GLY A 34 10.10 18.66 -0.77
N PHE A 35 9.25 19.56 -1.27
CA PHE A 35 8.09 19.20 -2.10
C PHE A 35 7.72 20.38 -3.03
N GLU A 36 8.47 20.54 -4.13
CA GLU A 36 8.44 21.76 -4.95
C GLU A 36 7.08 22.04 -5.61
N ASN A 37 6.32 21.01 -6.02
CA ASN A 37 4.93 21.13 -6.50
C ASN A 37 4.26 19.75 -6.65
N VAL A 38 2.93 19.66 -6.46
CA VAL A 38 2.14 18.47 -6.82
C VAL A 38 2.14 18.18 -8.34
N ALA A 39 2.34 19.22 -9.17
CA ALA A 39 2.33 19.10 -10.62
C ALA A 39 3.48 18.26 -11.21
N SER A 40 4.66 18.41 -10.62
CA SER A 40 5.89 17.75 -11.02
C SER A 40 6.82 17.67 -9.84
N ALA A 41 7.25 16.46 -9.49
CA ALA A 41 8.23 16.24 -8.44
C ALA A 41 9.08 15.00 -8.74
N THR A 42 10.24 14.92 -8.11
CA THR A 42 11.14 13.78 -8.17
C THR A 42 11.32 13.15 -6.79
N ALA A 43 11.71 11.88 -6.76
CA ALA A 43 12.08 11.23 -5.50
C ALA A 43 13.27 11.91 -4.78
N ALA A 44 14.12 12.66 -5.50
CA ALA A 44 15.25 13.37 -4.92
C ALA A 44 14.80 14.63 -4.14
N ASP A 45 13.69 15.25 -4.54
CA ASP A 45 13.15 16.44 -3.88
C ASP A 45 12.73 16.15 -2.43
N ILE A 46 12.44 14.87 -2.12
CA ILE A 46 11.94 14.39 -0.83
C ILE A 46 13.10 14.05 0.13
N THR A 47 14.30 14.59 -0.10
CA THR A 47 15.45 14.42 0.80
C THR A 47 15.51 15.55 1.82
N PHE A 48 15.90 15.24 3.05
CA PHE A 48 15.89 16.21 4.17
C PHE A 48 17.30 16.43 4.73
N ASP A 49 17.65 17.69 4.98
CA ASP A 49 18.92 18.07 5.62
C ASP A 49 18.84 17.86 7.13
N MET A 50 19.53 16.82 7.63
CA MET A 50 19.60 16.52 9.06
C MET A 50 20.25 17.64 9.89
N GLY A 51 21.21 18.37 9.34
CA GLY A 51 21.81 19.51 10.04
C GLY A 51 20.80 20.65 10.22
N GLN A 52 19.94 20.88 9.23
CA GLN A 52 18.84 21.86 9.35
C GLN A 52 17.77 21.39 10.34
N ILE A 53 17.42 20.10 10.34
CA ILE A 53 16.49 19.50 11.32
C ILE A 53 17.00 19.70 12.75
N GLU A 54 18.26 19.35 13.01
CA GLU A 54 18.88 19.48 14.34
C GLU A 54 18.93 20.95 14.80
N LYS A 55 19.25 21.87 13.89
CA LYS A 55 19.25 23.31 14.16
C LYS A 55 17.86 23.81 14.57
N ILE A 56 16.83 23.54 13.78
CA ILE A 56 15.44 23.95 14.09
C ILE A 56 14.99 23.32 15.39
N ALA A 57 15.30 22.04 15.60
CA ALA A 57 14.99 21.34 16.84
C ALA A 57 15.64 22.02 18.05
N ALA A 58 16.90 22.45 17.96
CA ALA A 58 17.58 23.18 19.03
C ALA A 58 16.95 24.56 19.31
N GLU A 59 16.56 25.29 18.26
CA GLU A 59 15.95 26.62 18.36
C GLU A 59 14.48 26.59 18.87
N THR A 60 13.76 25.49 18.64
CA THR A 60 12.36 25.35 19.06
C THR A 60 12.25 25.21 20.59
N PRO A 61 11.54 26.07 21.32
CA PRO A 61 11.55 26.03 22.79
C PRO A 61 11.08 24.72 23.42
N THR A 62 9.97 24.14 22.94
CA THR A 62 9.40 22.89 23.49
C THR A 62 8.89 21.94 22.40
N TRP A 63 8.79 20.65 22.71
CA TRP A 63 8.18 19.68 21.77
C TRP A 63 6.70 19.98 21.54
N GLN A 64 6.00 20.56 22.52
CA GLN A 64 4.60 20.96 22.41
C GLN A 64 4.42 22.08 21.37
N GLU A 65 5.33 23.05 21.36
CA GLU A 65 5.32 24.12 20.36
C GLU A 65 5.63 23.59 18.96
N MET A 66 6.62 22.71 18.81
CA MET A 66 6.88 22.01 17.55
C MET A 66 5.63 21.26 17.07
N LYS A 67 5.01 20.50 17.97
CA LYS A 67 3.78 19.73 17.67
C LYS A 67 2.68 20.65 17.21
N SER A 68 2.43 21.72 17.94
CA SER A 68 1.42 22.71 17.60
C SER A 68 1.66 23.25 16.19
N GLN A 69 2.90 23.64 15.85
CA GLN A 69 3.24 24.19 14.53
C GLN A 69 3.03 23.18 13.40
N LEU A 70 3.49 21.93 13.59
CA LEU A 70 3.32 20.87 12.59
C LEU A 70 1.85 20.48 12.38
N GLN A 71 1.02 20.56 13.43
CA GLN A 71 -0.41 20.25 13.35
C GLN A 71 -1.25 21.43 12.84
N SER A 72 -0.84 22.67 13.10
CA SER A 72 -1.59 23.89 12.73
C SER A 72 -1.21 24.45 11.36
N ARG A 73 -0.67 23.61 10.46
CA ARG A 73 -0.31 24.04 9.11
C ARG A 73 -1.50 24.64 8.37
N THR A 74 -1.23 25.71 7.64
CA THR A 74 -2.19 26.37 6.77
C THR A 74 -2.02 25.87 5.34
N PHE A 75 -3.13 25.61 4.66
CA PHE A 75 -3.15 25.14 3.29
C PHE A 75 -3.83 26.20 2.41
N ALA A 76 -3.39 26.32 1.16
CA ALA A 76 -4.04 27.19 0.19
C ALA A 76 -5.38 26.57 -0.26
N GLN A 77 -6.33 27.43 -0.62
CA GLN A 77 -7.53 27.01 -1.33
C GLN A 77 -7.19 26.96 -2.83
N PRO A 78 -7.15 25.79 -3.48
CA PRO A 78 -6.84 25.71 -4.91
C PRO A 78 -7.96 26.33 -5.73
N GLU A 79 -7.68 27.06 -6.80
CA GLU A 79 -8.73 27.64 -7.65
C GLU A 79 -9.52 26.56 -8.41
N LYS A 80 -8.80 25.59 -8.99
CA LYS A 80 -9.37 24.43 -9.67
C LYS A 80 -9.74 23.33 -8.68
N ARG A 81 -10.96 22.83 -8.79
CA ARG A 81 -11.53 21.72 -8.02
C ARG A 81 -12.66 21.07 -8.84
N GLY A 82 -13.00 19.83 -8.54
CA GLY A 82 -14.05 19.08 -9.22
C GLY A 82 -13.61 18.40 -10.54
N GLU A 83 -12.35 18.58 -10.93
CA GLU A 83 -11.77 18.07 -12.17
C GLU A 83 -10.62 17.09 -11.89
N LEU A 84 -10.27 16.27 -12.88
CA LEU A 84 -9.10 15.40 -12.83
C LEU A 84 -7.87 16.16 -13.32
N GLU A 85 -6.80 16.12 -12.55
CA GLU A 85 -5.53 16.76 -12.84
C GLU A 85 -4.47 15.71 -13.18
N LEU A 86 -3.87 15.81 -14.36
CA LEU A 86 -2.76 14.95 -14.77
C LEU A 86 -1.45 15.56 -14.31
N HIS A 87 -0.70 14.79 -13.52
CA HIS A 87 0.59 15.18 -12.96
C HIS A 87 1.68 14.19 -13.37
N SER A 88 2.95 14.56 -13.14
CA SER A 88 4.10 13.69 -13.40
C SER A 88 4.94 13.51 -12.14
N PHE A 89 5.42 12.29 -11.89
CA PHE A 89 6.33 11.99 -10.80
C PHE A 89 7.53 11.19 -11.31
N THR A 90 8.74 11.69 -11.06
CA THR A 90 9.98 10.99 -11.39
C THR A 90 10.39 10.10 -10.23
N GLY A 91 10.22 8.80 -10.42
CA GLY A 91 10.62 7.80 -9.44
C GLY A 91 12.12 7.79 -9.20
N LYS A 92 12.55 7.10 -8.15
CA LYS A 92 13.98 6.91 -7.82
C LYS A 92 14.79 6.18 -8.89
N ASP A 93 14.12 5.52 -9.83
CA ASP A 93 14.74 4.93 -11.02
C ASP A 93 15.00 5.96 -12.12
N GLY A 94 14.76 7.24 -11.86
CA GLY A 94 14.95 8.35 -12.78
C GLY A 94 13.88 8.45 -13.86
N LYS A 95 12.81 7.64 -13.80
CA LYS A 95 11.75 7.61 -14.82
C LYS A 95 10.52 8.38 -14.36
N ALA A 96 10.11 9.34 -15.17
CA ALA A 96 8.85 10.06 -15.02
C ALA A 96 7.66 9.15 -15.35
N ARG A 97 6.65 9.17 -14.49
CA ARG A 97 5.38 8.45 -14.66
C ARG A 97 4.21 9.37 -14.40
N PRO A 98 3.13 9.25 -15.19
CA PRO A 98 1.92 10.01 -14.93
C PRO A 98 1.22 9.49 -13.68
N TRP A 99 0.49 10.38 -13.03
CA TRP A 99 -0.50 10.04 -12.02
C TRP A 99 -1.63 11.07 -12.07
N VAL A 100 -2.83 10.68 -11.65
CA VAL A 100 -3.99 11.56 -11.72
C VAL A 100 -4.47 11.89 -10.31
N LEU A 101 -4.75 13.17 -10.07
CA LEU A 101 -5.31 13.68 -8.83
C LEU A 101 -6.72 14.20 -9.08
N TYR A 102 -7.68 13.80 -8.26
CA TYR A 102 -8.98 14.44 -8.14
C TYR A 102 -9.02 15.26 -6.85
N VAL A 103 -9.25 16.57 -6.99
CA VAL A 103 -9.54 17.46 -5.86
C VAL A 103 -11.05 17.68 -5.81
N PRO A 104 -11.75 17.33 -4.71
CA PRO A 104 -13.20 17.45 -4.67
C PRO A 104 -13.64 18.91 -4.75
N ASP A 105 -14.75 19.18 -5.44
CA ASP A 105 -15.34 20.52 -5.57
C ASP A 105 -15.72 21.12 -4.20
N THR A 106 -16.11 20.25 -3.26
CA THR A 106 -16.39 20.55 -1.86
C THR A 106 -15.16 20.74 -0.98
N TYR A 107 -13.93 20.59 -1.50
CA TYR A 107 -12.72 20.76 -0.69
C TYR A 107 -12.64 22.16 -0.08
N TRP A 108 -12.36 22.21 1.22
CA TRP A 108 -12.11 23.45 1.95
C TRP A 108 -10.87 23.30 2.82
N HIS A 109 -9.86 24.14 2.59
CA HIS A 109 -8.54 24.05 3.22
C HIS A 109 -8.53 24.05 4.76
N LYS A 110 -9.61 24.51 5.42
CA LYS A 110 -9.73 24.48 6.88
C LYS A 110 -10.34 23.19 7.43
N ARG A 111 -10.84 22.29 6.58
CA ARG A 111 -11.40 20.99 6.97
C ARG A 111 -10.50 19.87 6.47
N GLN A 112 -10.14 18.96 7.39
CA GLN A 112 -9.45 17.72 7.02
C GLN A 112 -10.35 16.89 6.11
N THR A 113 -9.80 16.44 4.98
CA THR A 113 -10.56 15.72 3.94
C THR A 113 -9.93 14.35 3.68
N PRO A 114 -10.71 13.26 3.63
CA PRO A 114 -10.20 11.93 3.29
C PRO A 114 -9.59 11.85 1.89
N VAL A 115 -8.74 10.84 1.68
CA VAL A 115 -8.15 10.52 0.37
C VAL A 115 -8.27 9.03 0.07
N LEU A 116 -8.63 8.71 -1.16
CA LEU A 116 -8.69 7.36 -1.69
C LEU A 116 -7.60 7.17 -2.75
N ILE A 117 -6.61 6.33 -2.47
CA ILE A 117 -5.61 5.91 -3.45
C ILE A 117 -6.15 4.70 -4.21
N VAL A 118 -6.15 4.74 -5.54
CA VAL A 118 -6.74 3.72 -6.40
C VAL A 118 -5.66 3.09 -7.27
N LEU A 119 -5.39 1.80 -7.05
CA LEU A 119 -4.40 1.03 -7.79
C LEU A 119 -5.04 0.22 -8.92
N HIS A 120 -4.54 0.39 -10.15
CA HIS A 120 -5.00 -0.38 -11.31
C HIS A 120 -4.40 -1.80 -11.37
N GLY A 121 -4.99 -2.65 -12.21
CA GLY A 121 -4.48 -3.98 -12.54
C GLY A 121 -3.45 -3.97 -13.69
N GLY A 122 -2.78 -5.10 -13.93
CA GLY A 122 -1.93 -5.30 -15.11
C GLY A 122 -0.61 -4.52 -15.07
N VAL A 123 0.00 -4.38 -13.90
CA VAL A 123 1.21 -3.55 -13.72
C VAL A 123 2.49 -4.22 -14.21
N SER A 124 2.49 -5.50 -14.55
CA SER A 124 3.68 -6.16 -15.10
C SER A 124 3.98 -5.84 -16.57
N ARG A 125 3.18 -4.96 -17.20
CA ARG A 125 3.36 -4.53 -18.60
C ARG A 125 4.53 -3.57 -18.74
N ALA A 126 5.21 -3.59 -19.89
CA ALA A 126 6.33 -2.67 -20.14
C ALA A 126 5.85 -1.21 -20.26
N ASP A 127 4.76 -1.00 -21.00
CA ASP A 127 4.24 0.33 -21.30
C ASP A 127 3.28 0.83 -20.22
N LEU A 128 3.28 2.15 -20.01
CA LEU A 128 2.30 2.84 -19.18
C LEU A 128 0.95 2.93 -19.93
N SER A 129 -0.12 3.18 -19.18
CA SER A 129 -1.41 3.51 -19.79
C SER A 129 -1.26 4.73 -20.70
N GLU A 130 -1.75 4.64 -21.94
CA GLU A 130 -1.72 5.76 -22.90
C GLU A 130 -2.64 6.91 -22.44
N ASN A 131 -3.74 6.61 -21.74
CA ASN A 131 -4.73 7.58 -21.29
C ASN A 131 -5.06 7.43 -19.79
N PRO A 132 -4.17 7.86 -18.87
CA PRO A 132 -4.39 7.72 -17.42
C PRO A 132 -5.60 8.52 -16.91
N VAL A 133 -5.90 9.68 -17.50
CA VAL A 133 -7.08 10.49 -17.15
C VAL A 133 -8.38 9.80 -17.52
N GLU A 134 -8.44 9.16 -18.69
CA GLU A 134 -9.62 8.41 -19.14
C GLU A 134 -9.87 7.21 -18.21
N TRP A 135 -8.81 6.47 -17.85
CA TRP A 135 -8.91 5.40 -16.86
C TRP A 135 -9.46 5.89 -15.52
N ALA A 136 -8.91 6.99 -14.98
CA ALA A 136 -9.39 7.58 -13.74
C ALA A 136 -10.85 8.05 -13.86
N SER A 137 -11.22 8.68 -14.97
CA SER A 137 -12.59 9.16 -15.25
C SER A 137 -13.62 8.04 -15.28
N ASN A 138 -13.23 6.86 -15.80
CA ASN A 138 -14.10 5.68 -15.89
C ASN A 138 -14.08 4.81 -14.62
N SER A 139 -13.30 5.18 -13.61
CA SER A 139 -13.19 4.40 -12.38
C SER A 139 -14.43 4.57 -11.49
N ALA A 140 -15.04 3.45 -11.09
CA ALA A 140 -16.10 3.42 -10.09
C ALA A 140 -15.66 4.04 -8.74
N PHE A 141 -14.37 4.01 -8.42
CA PHE A 141 -13.84 4.67 -7.22
C PHE A 141 -13.81 6.20 -7.33
N LEU A 142 -13.75 6.77 -8.54
CA LEU A 142 -13.95 8.22 -8.71
C LEU A 142 -15.39 8.62 -8.39
N THR A 143 -16.37 7.80 -8.79
CA THR A 143 -17.78 8.01 -8.42
C THR A 143 -17.95 8.02 -6.89
N LEU A 144 -17.35 7.05 -6.20
CA LEU A 144 -17.35 7.00 -4.73
C LEU A 144 -16.72 8.24 -4.11
N ALA A 145 -15.54 8.67 -4.60
CA ALA A 145 -14.84 9.85 -4.10
C ALA A 145 -15.66 11.13 -4.31
N ARG A 146 -16.29 11.30 -5.48
CA ARG A 146 -17.19 12.43 -5.79
C ARG A 146 -18.37 12.50 -4.85
N GLN A 147 -19.05 11.37 -4.63
CA GLN A 147 -20.22 11.29 -3.75
C GLN A 147 -19.90 11.68 -2.30
N ASN A 148 -18.69 11.40 -1.85
CA ASN A 148 -18.27 11.62 -0.47
C ASN A 148 -17.42 12.90 -0.26
N GLY A 149 -17.12 13.63 -1.34
CA GLY A 149 -16.24 14.80 -1.28
C GLY A 149 -14.81 14.46 -0.85
N TRP A 150 -14.28 13.32 -1.30
CA TRP A 150 -12.93 12.84 -1.00
C TRP A 150 -11.95 13.17 -2.13
N PHE A 151 -10.67 13.30 -1.78
CA PHE A 151 -9.62 13.24 -2.79
C PHE A 151 -9.52 11.84 -3.38
N ALA A 152 -9.15 11.74 -4.66
CA ALA A 152 -8.76 10.46 -5.25
C ALA A 152 -7.40 10.59 -5.94
N VAL A 153 -6.51 9.64 -5.68
CA VAL A 153 -5.16 9.57 -6.26
C VAL A 153 -5.07 8.30 -7.08
N PHE A 154 -4.63 8.43 -8.32
CA PHE A 154 -4.55 7.36 -9.31
C PHE A 154 -3.10 7.21 -9.78
N PRO A 155 -2.24 6.49 -9.04
CA PRO A 155 -0.87 6.19 -9.46
C PRO A 155 -0.85 5.29 -10.69
N CYS A 156 0.16 5.46 -11.56
CA CYS A 156 0.42 4.51 -12.65
C CYS A 156 1.61 3.60 -12.33
N GLY A 157 1.38 2.29 -12.45
CA GLY A 157 2.37 1.25 -12.29
C GLY A 157 2.72 0.60 -13.63
N GLN A 158 3.93 0.05 -13.73
CA GLN A 158 4.41 -0.68 -14.89
C GLN A 158 5.54 -1.64 -14.47
N GLY A 159 6.04 -2.46 -15.38
CA GLY A 159 7.21 -3.32 -15.14
C GLY A 159 8.40 -2.51 -14.64
N GLY A 160 8.94 -2.89 -13.47
CA GLY A 160 9.99 -2.13 -12.77
C GLY A 160 9.50 -0.98 -11.89
N ALA A 161 8.18 -0.76 -11.80
CA ALA A 161 7.48 0.10 -10.84
C ALA A 161 6.07 -0.44 -10.51
N THR A 162 5.97 -1.76 -10.34
CA THR A 162 4.82 -2.52 -9.88
C THR A 162 4.49 -2.20 -8.42
N TRP A 163 3.31 -2.60 -7.97
CA TRP A 163 2.87 -2.39 -6.58
C TRP A 163 3.65 -3.20 -5.54
N TRP A 164 4.50 -4.13 -5.98
CA TRP A 164 5.32 -5.00 -5.14
C TRP A 164 6.82 -4.87 -5.42
N ASP A 165 7.23 -3.77 -6.04
CA ASP A 165 8.62 -3.39 -6.06
C ASP A 165 8.84 -2.03 -5.40
N GLU A 166 10.12 -1.80 -5.10
CA GLU A 166 10.54 -0.68 -4.30
C GLU A 166 10.33 0.67 -5.01
N VAL A 167 10.26 0.71 -6.36
CA VAL A 167 9.98 1.93 -7.11
C VAL A 167 8.50 2.24 -7.00
N GLY A 168 7.62 1.29 -7.35
CA GLY A 168 6.17 1.51 -7.32
C GLY A 168 5.64 1.81 -5.93
N MET A 169 6.08 1.06 -4.90
CA MET A 169 5.72 1.35 -3.49
C MET A 169 6.17 2.75 -3.06
N SER A 170 7.37 3.17 -3.47
CA SER A 170 7.86 4.52 -3.16
C SER A 170 7.08 5.61 -3.89
N ASN A 171 6.66 5.37 -5.14
CA ASN A 171 5.88 6.33 -5.90
C ASN A 171 4.51 6.57 -5.25
N ILE A 172 3.82 5.50 -4.83
CA ILE A 172 2.54 5.61 -4.11
C ILE A 172 2.69 6.49 -2.86
N ARG A 173 3.69 6.18 -2.03
CA ARG A 173 3.94 6.91 -0.78
C ARG A 173 4.31 8.38 -1.04
N SER A 174 5.20 8.64 -1.99
CA SER A 174 5.64 9.99 -2.35
C SER A 174 4.49 10.84 -2.91
N GLN A 175 3.62 10.26 -3.73
CA GLN A 175 2.43 10.95 -4.26
C GLN A 175 1.44 11.29 -3.13
N LEU A 176 1.22 10.37 -2.18
CA LEU A 176 0.45 10.69 -0.98
C LEU A 176 1.08 11.83 -0.18
N HIS A 177 2.41 11.85 0.00
CA HIS A 177 3.11 12.92 0.71
C HIS A 177 2.96 14.27 0.00
N LEU A 178 3.05 14.31 -1.34
CA LEU A 178 2.79 15.52 -2.14
C LEU A 178 1.37 16.05 -1.91
N VAL A 179 0.38 15.15 -1.85
CA VAL A 179 -1.01 15.52 -1.57
C VAL A 179 -1.16 16.04 -0.13
N LYS A 180 -0.58 15.37 0.88
CA LYS A 180 -0.58 15.81 2.28
C LYS A 180 0.15 17.13 2.51
N GLU A 181 1.13 17.43 1.67
CA GLU A 181 1.87 18.69 1.73
C GLU A 181 1.04 19.89 1.26
N ASN A 182 0.32 19.70 0.16
CA ASN A 182 -0.42 20.76 -0.55
C ASN A 182 -1.87 20.91 -0.06
N TYR A 183 -2.45 19.86 0.52
CA TYR A 183 -3.86 19.83 0.93
C TYR A 183 -4.04 19.38 2.38
N ASN A 184 -5.10 19.86 3.01
CA ASN A 184 -5.47 19.48 4.37
C ASN A 184 -6.13 18.11 4.40
N ILE A 185 -5.30 17.07 4.34
CA ILE A 185 -5.77 15.68 4.39
C ILE A 185 -6.07 15.26 5.82
N ASP A 186 -7.07 14.39 5.96
CA ASP A 186 -7.32 13.60 7.18
C ASP A 186 -6.41 12.37 7.18
N ASP A 187 -5.31 12.43 7.94
CA ASP A 187 -4.31 11.36 8.03
C ASP A 187 -4.88 10.04 8.56
N ASP A 188 -6.00 10.06 9.28
CA ASP A 188 -6.67 8.86 9.76
C ASP A 188 -7.73 8.34 8.79
N ARG A 189 -7.89 8.96 7.62
CA ARG A 189 -8.79 8.53 6.53
C ARG A 189 -8.09 8.57 5.18
N VAL A 190 -6.91 7.97 5.14
CA VAL A 190 -6.20 7.60 3.92
C VAL A 190 -6.56 6.15 3.60
N TYR A 191 -7.25 5.93 2.49
CA TYR A 191 -7.72 4.61 2.07
C TYR A 191 -6.96 4.12 0.85
N LEU A 192 -6.76 2.81 0.74
CA LEU A 192 -6.19 2.17 -0.44
C LEU A 192 -7.23 1.25 -1.08
N ALA A 193 -7.51 1.42 -2.36
CA ALA A 193 -8.37 0.54 -3.12
C ALA A 193 -7.64 -0.01 -4.33
N GLY A 194 -7.96 -1.24 -4.72
CA GLY A 194 -7.37 -1.83 -5.90
C GLY A 194 -8.21 -2.95 -6.49
N PHE A 195 -7.98 -3.19 -7.78
CA PHE A 195 -8.57 -4.29 -8.55
C PHE A 195 -7.45 -5.12 -9.19
N SER A 196 -7.59 -6.45 -9.22
CA SER A 196 -6.59 -7.35 -9.83
C SER A 196 -5.21 -7.18 -9.19
N ASP A 197 -4.16 -6.87 -9.95
CA ASP A 197 -2.84 -6.53 -9.38
C ASP A 197 -2.91 -5.41 -8.33
N GLY A 198 -3.79 -4.42 -8.51
CA GLY A 198 -4.01 -3.36 -7.53
C GLY A 198 -4.55 -3.89 -6.19
N ALA A 199 -5.43 -4.90 -6.24
CA ALA A 199 -5.92 -5.57 -5.04
C ALA A 199 -4.82 -6.41 -4.38
N SER A 200 -3.99 -7.07 -5.18
CA SER A 200 -2.79 -7.77 -4.71
C SER A 200 -1.78 -6.82 -4.03
N GLY A 201 -1.59 -5.62 -4.60
CA GLY A 201 -0.83 -4.53 -3.99
C GLY A 201 -1.46 -4.06 -2.67
N GLY A 202 -2.79 -3.96 -2.61
CA GLY A 202 -3.52 -3.66 -1.37
C GLY A 202 -3.24 -4.66 -0.23
N PHE A 203 -3.34 -5.96 -0.52
CA PHE A 203 -2.96 -6.99 0.45
C PHE A 203 -1.50 -6.89 0.89
N LEU A 204 -0.59 -6.65 -0.05
CA LEU A 204 0.83 -6.46 0.24
C LEU A 204 1.04 -5.28 1.20
N HIS A 205 0.50 -4.10 0.88
CA HIS A 205 0.65 -2.90 1.72
C HIS A 205 0.11 -3.13 3.14
N ALA A 206 -1.00 -3.85 3.30
CA ALA A 206 -1.49 -4.24 4.63
C ALA A 206 -0.53 -5.15 5.41
N MET A 207 0.33 -5.92 4.72
CA MET A 207 1.31 -6.81 5.34
C MET A 207 2.69 -6.17 5.57
N VAL A 208 3.07 -5.12 4.84
CA VAL A 208 4.46 -4.58 4.89
C VAL A 208 4.55 -3.08 5.11
N ALA A 209 3.47 -2.32 4.91
CA ALA A 209 3.43 -0.86 5.04
C ALA A 209 2.05 -0.38 5.53
N PRO A 210 1.61 -0.76 6.73
CA PRO A 210 0.26 -0.49 7.22
C PRO A 210 0.05 0.95 7.70
N ASP A 211 1.14 1.69 7.94
CA ASP A 211 1.12 2.97 8.63
C ASP A 211 0.40 4.07 7.87
N ASP A 212 0.48 4.05 6.55
CA ASP A 212 -0.14 5.05 5.68
C ASP A 212 -1.66 4.88 5.56
N PHE A 213 -2.21 3.69 5.85
CA PHE A 213 -3.58 3.34 5.45
C PHE A 213 -4.49 3.05 6.65
N ALA A 214 -5.70 3.60 6.57
CA ALA A 214 -6.82 3.37 7.47
C ALA A 214 -7.51 2.03 7.18
N ALA A 215 -7.76 1.75 5.89
CA ALA A 215 -8.41 0.54 5.42
C ALA A 215 -8.04 0.25 3.96
N VAL A 216 -8.16 -1.02 3.55
CA VAL A 216 -7.87 -1.50 2.19
C VAL A 216 -9.11 -2.10 1.54
N ILE A 217 -9.35 -1.79 0.27
CA ILE A 217 -10.32 -2.48 -0.61
C ILE A 217 -9.55 -3.31 -1.63
N ALA A 218 -9.74 -4.63 -1.61
CA ALA A 218 -9.07 -5.57 -2.47
C ALA A 218 -10.08 -6.38 -3.29
N LEU A 219 -10.28 -5.99 -4.55
CA LEU A 219 -11.26 -6.60 -5.45
C LEU A 219 -10.58 -7.54 -6.45
N ASN A 220 -10.98 -8.82 -6.46
CA ASN A 220 -10.51 -9.83 -7.41
C ASN A 220 -8.97 -9.89 -7.53
N GLY A 221 -8.26 -9.97 -6.40
CA GLY A 221 -6.79 -10.04 -6.34
C GLY A 221 -6.26 -11.24 -5.56
N HIS A 222 -4.94 -11.36 -5.49
CA HIS A 222 -4.24 -12.50 -4.88
C HIS A 222 -3.18 -12.03 -3.88
N MET A 223 -3.40 -12.30 -2.58
CA MET A 223 -2.52 -11.81 -1.50
C MET A 223 -1.07 -12.29 -1.57
N GLY A 224 -0.80 -13.42 -2.22
CA GLY A 224 0.55 -13.96 -2.40
C GLY A 224 1.42 -13.27 -3.46
N VAL A 225 0.88 -12.42 -4.33
CA VAL A 225 1.65 -11.85 -5.48
C VAL A 225 2.89 -11.09 -5.00
N GLY A 226 2.77 -10.28 -3.95
CA GLY A 226 3.92 -9.55 -3.40
C GLY A 226 5.05 -10.46 -2.94
N SER A 227 4.75 -11.68 -2.51
CA SER A 227 5.75 -12.68 -2.15
C SER A 227 6.26 -13.50 -3.35
N LEU A 228 5.34 -13.93 -4.22
CA LEU A 228 5.65 -14.82 -5.33
C LEU A 228 6.48 -14.11 -6.40
N ASP A 229 6.08 -12.88 -6.74
CA ASP A 229 6.63 -12.09 -7.83
C ASP A 229 7.59 -11.02 -7.30
N GLY A 230 7.18 -10.30 -6.26
CA GLY A 230 8.00 -9.25 -5.62
C GLY A 230 9.09 -9.78 -4.70
N LYS A 231 9.04 -11.07 -4.33
CA LYS A 231 9.96 -11.71 -3.36
C LYS A 231 9.97 -11.01 -2.00
N LEU A 232 8.87 -10.34 -1.64
CA LEU A 232 8.76 -9.61 -0.39
C LEU A 232 8.34 -10.53 0.77
N PRO A 233 8.87 -10.27 1.99
CA PRO A 233 8.51 -11.02 3.18
C PRO A 233 7.11 -10.60 3.66
N THR A 234 6.12 -11.44 3.41
CA THR A 234 4.70 -11.16 3.70
C THR A 234 4.12 -12.16 4.67
N TYR A 235 3.30 -11.68 5.62
CA TYR A 235 2.81 -12.47 6.74
C TYR A 235 1.34 -12.16 6.97
N ALA A 236 0.48 -13.18 6.88
CA ALA A 236 -0.96 -13.01 7.05
C ALA A 236 -1.39 -12.37 8.39
N PRO A 237 -0.74 -12.67 9.54
CA PRO A 237 -1.06 -12.00 10.81
C PRO A 237 -0.93 -10.46 10.77
N ASN A 238 -0.09 -9.91 9.90
CA ASN A 238 0.12 -8.46 9.80
C ASN A 238 -1.14 -7.70 9.37
N MET A 239 -2.04 -8.36 8.63
CA MET A 239 -3.34 -7.81 8.24
C MET A 239 -4.32 -7.65 9.42
N ALA A 240 -3.90 -7.96 10.66
CA ALA A 240 -4.66 -7.63 11.86
C ALA A 240 -4.71 -6.11 12.14
N ASN A 241 -3.76 -5.34 11.60
CA ASN A 241 -3.55 -3.92 11.95
C ASN A 241 -4.18 -2.93 10.95
N THR A 242 -4.67 -3.42 9.81
CA THR A 242 -5.32 -2.63 8.76
C THR A 242 -6.50 -3.42 8.21
N PRO A 243 -7.76 -3.02 8.51
CA PRO A 243 -8.95 -3.69 8.01
C PRO A 243 -9.00 -3.76 6.49
N ILE A 244 -9.45 -4.90 5.95
CA ILE A 244 -9.53 -5.16 4.51
C ILE A 244 -10.96 -5.55 4.12
N TYR A 245 -11.50 -4.92 3.09
CA TYR A 245 -12.69 -5.37 2.36
C TYR A 245 -12.23 -6.16 1.14
N ALA A 246 -12.42 -7.48 1.15
CA ALA A 246 -12.02 -8.35 0.07
C ALA A 246 -13.24 -8.84 -0.72
N VAL A 247 -13.14 -8.84 -2.05
CA VAL A 247 -14.11 -9.47 -2.94
C VAL A 247 -13.41 -10.45 -3.85
N THR A 248 -14.02 -11.61 -4.05
CA THR A 248 -13.70 -12.50 -5.17
C THR A 248 -14.96 -12.83 -5.95
N THR A 249 -14.80 -13.15 -7.23
CA THR A 249 -15.88 -13.58 -8.12
C THR A 249 -15.71 -15.04 -8.53
N ASP A 250 -16.80 -15.73 -8.83
CA ASP A 250 -16.81 -17.19 -9.05
C ASP A 250 -16.28 -17.62 -10.43
N GLN A 251 -16.57 -16.84 -11.48
CA GLN A 251 -16.10 -17.06 -12.86
C GLN A 251 -14.88 -16.19 -13.22
N ASP A 252 -14.14 -15.70 -12.23
CA ASP A 252 -12.88 -14.99 -12.46
C ASP A 252 -11.85 -15.94 -13.12
N GLY A 253 -11.40 -15.60 -14.33
CA GLY A 253 -10.43 -16.41 -15.07
C GLY A 253 -8.98 -16.31 -14.58
N LEU A 254 -8.69 -15.40 -13.64
CA LEU A 254 -7.36 -15.21 -13.03
C LEU A 254 -7.33 -15.67 -11.57
N TYR A 255 -8.31 -15.22 -10.77
CA TYR A 255 -8.36 -15.42 -9.32
C TYR A 255 -9.74 -15.90 -8.85
N PRO A 256 -10.22 -17.07 -9.32
CA PRO A 256 -11.56 -17.56 -9.01
C PRO A 256 -11.75 -17.77 -7.51
N THR A 257 -12.98 -17.51 -7.03
CA THR A 257 -13.38 -17.72 -5.63
C THR A 257 -13.06 -19.12 -5.12
N ALA A 258 -13.24 -20.15 -5.96
CA ALA A 258 -12.93 -21.54 -5.61
C ALA A 258 -11.45 -21.73 -5.20
N MET A 259 -10.55 -20.90 -5.73
CA MET A 259 -9.12 -20.92 -5.44
C MET A 259 -8.78 -19.95 -4.28
N MET A 260 -9.26 -18.71 -4.35
CA MET A 260 -8.86 -17.64 -3.44
C MET A 260 -9.48 -17.74 -2.04
N SER A 261 -10.68 -18.31 -1.91
CA SER A 261 -11.41 -18.33 -0.64
C SER A 261 -10.64 -19.04 0.49
N SER A 262 -9.87 -20.08 0.16
CA SER A 262 -8.99 -20.78 1.11
C SER A 262 -7.88 -19.89 1.67
N THR A 263 -7.31 -19.00 0.85
CA THR A 263 -6.28 -18.05 1.26
C THR A 263 -6.85 -17.00 2.21
N ILE A 264 -8.08 -16.52 1.96
CA ILE A 264 -8.78 -15.57 2.84
C ILE A 264 -9.11 -16.24 4.18
N ALA A 265 -9.64 -17.46 4.16
CA ALA A 265 -9.93 -18.22 5.38
C ALA A 265 -8.67 -18.49 6.22
N MET A 266 -7.55 -18.81 5.58
CA MET A 266 -6.25 -18.93 6.24
C MET A 266 -5.85 -17.62 6.93
N ALA A 267 -5.95 -16.49 6.21
CA ALA A 267 -5.57 -15.19 6.76
C ALA A 267 -6.46 -14.78 7.94
N GLN A 268 -7.78 -14.98 7.84
CA GLN A 268 -8.71 -14.74 8.95
C GLN A 268 -8.38 -15.62 10.17
N LYS A 269 -8.04 -16.91 9.95
CA LYS A 269 -7.58 -17.81 11.02
C LYS A 269 -6.26 -17.36 11.65
N ALA A 270 -5.41 -16.68 10.88
CA ALA A 270 -4.17 -16.07 11.35
C ALA A 270 -4.38 -14.75 12.12
N GLY A 271 -5.62 -14.25 12.21
CA GLY A 271 -5.99 -13.01 12.91
C GLY A 271 -6.17 -11.79 12.00
N ALA A 272 -6.11 -11.95 10.68
CA ALA A 272 -6.35 -10.85 9.74
C ALA A 272 -7.77 -10.29 9.85
N GLN A 273 -7.90 -8.96 9.81
CA GLN A 273 -9.20 -8.29 9.81
C GLN A 273 -9.72 -8.15 8.38
N ILE A 274 -10.28 -9.24 7.84
CA ILE A 274 -10.82 -9.25 6.47
C ILE A 274 -12.34 -9.40 6.51
N PHE A 275 -13.07 -8.39 6.04
CA PHE A 275 -14.46 -8.50 5.64
C PHE A 275 -14.51 -9.05 4.21
N TYR A 276 -15.01 -10.27 4.03
CA TYR A 276 -14.91 -10.99 2.77
C TYR A 276 -16.28 -11.23 2.13
N ARG A 277 -16.38 -10.96 0.83
CA ARG A 277 -17.55 -11.26 0.02
C ARG A 277 -17.18 -12.09 -1.20
N GLN A 278 -18.04 -13.05 -1.50
CA GLN A 278 -17.97 -13.91 -2.68
C GLN A 278 -19.16 -13.56 -3.56
N LEU A 279 -18.92 -13.09 -4.77
CA LEU A 279 -19.95 -12.63 -5.68
C LEU A 279 -19.97 -13.48 -6.95
N ALA A 280 -21.09 -13.46 -7.66
CA ALA A 280 -21.14 -13.97 -9.02
C ALA A 280 -20.48 -12.96 -9.97
N GLY A 281 -19.65 -13.40 -10.91
CA GLY A 281 -19.04 -12.51 -11.89
C GLY A 281 -17.78 -13.05 -12.52
N THR A 282 -17.22 -12.30 -13.47
CA THR A 282 -15.93 -12.60 -14.11
C THR A 282 -14.83 -11.70 -13.55
N HIS A 283 -13.65 -11.67 -14.18
CA HIS A 283 -12.55 -10.76 -13.81
C HIS A 283 -12.84 -9.30 -14.23
N SER A 284 -13.96 -8.75 -13.76
CA SER A 284 -14.44 -7.40 -13.98
C SER A 284 -15.01 -6.83 -12.68
N PHE A 285 -15.18 -5.50 -12.62
CA PHE A 285 -15.84 -4.82 -11.50
C PHE A 285 -17.28 -4.43 -11.85
N ASP A 286 -17.99 -5.30 -12.57
CA ASP A 286 -19.37 -5.02 -13.05
C ASP A 286 -20.40 -4.94 -11.90
N TYR A 287 -20.02 -5.38 -10.70
CA TYR A 287 -20.84 -5.31 -9.48
C TYR A 287 -20.73 -3.98 -8.72
N ALA A 288 -20.04 -2.97 -9.28
CA ALA A 288 -19.78 -1.68 -8.63
C ALA A 288 -21.04 -1.01 -8.06
N ASP A 289 -22.11 -0.88 -8.84
CA ASP A 289 -23.35 -0.19 -8.41
C ASP A 289 -23.95 -0.79 -7.13
N THR A 290 -23.83 -2.11 -6.98
CA THR A 290 -24.36 -2.82 -5.79
C THR A 290 -23.39 -2.82 -4.61
N GLU A 291 -22.09 -2.74 -4.88
CA GLU A 291 -21.06 -2.95 -3.86
C GLU A 291 -20.49 -1.65 -3.28
N LEU A 292 -20.46 -0.57 -4.06
CA LEU A 292 -19.96 0.73 -3.62
C LEU A 292 -20.59 1.22 -2.30
N PRO A 293 -21.91 1.12 -2.04
CA PRO A 293 -22.48 1.54 -0.76
C PRO A 293 -21.96 0.73 0.45
N TYR A 294 -21.61 -0.54 0.25
CA TYR A 294 -21.01 -1.35 1.31
C TYR A 294 -19.55 -0.99 1.53
N ILE A 295 -18.82 -0.72 0.46
CA ILE A 295 -17.44 -0.24 0.50
C ILE A 295 -17.37 1.12 1.20
N GLU A 296 -18.22 2.08 0.85
CA GLU A 296 -18.32 3.39 1.49
C GLU A 296 -18.50 3.25 3.00
N ARG A 297 -19.52 2.50 3.42
CA ARG A 297 -19.83 2.27 4.83
C ARG A 297 -18.70 1.55 5.56
N PHE A 298 -17.97 0.67 4.86
CA PHE A 298 -16.79 0.03 5.43
C PHE A 298 -15.68 1.05 5.64
N LEU A 299 -15.32 1.87 4.65
CA LEU A 299 -14.26 2.88 4.76
C LEU A 299 -14.57 3.92 5.86
N ASP A 300 -15.80 4.44 5.90
CA ASP A 300 -16.22 5.43 6.90
C ASP A 300 -16.11 4.92 8.35
N ARG A 301 -16.41 3.63 8.55
CA ARG A 301 -16.36 2.97 9.89
C ARG A 301 -14.97 2.58 10.35
N HIS A 302 -13.97 2.64 9.48
CA HIS A 302 -12.60 2.24 9.80
C HIS A 302 -11.62 3.40 9.59
N PRO A 303 -11.73 4.51 10.35
CA PRO A 303 -10.62 5.43 10.45
C PRO A 303 -9.43 4.70 11.08
N ARG A 304 -8.22 5.11 10.68
CA ARG A 304 -6.98 4.54 11.16
C ARG A 304 -6.88 4.70 12.67
N ASN A 305 -6.55 3.60 13.36
CA ASN A 305 -6.13 3.68 14.74
C ASN A 305 -4.61 3.92 14.80
N ALA A 306 -4.20 5.17 14.96
CA ALA A 306 -2.79 5.56 15.05
C ALA A 306 -2.08 4.98 16.30
N ILE A 307 -2.82 4.69 17.37
CA ILE A 307 -2.29 4.23 18.65
C ILE A 307 -3.12 3.03 19.14
N PRO A 308 -3.04 1.87 18.46
CA PRO A 308 -3.83 0.72 18.86
C PRO A 308 -3.35 0.16 20.20
N GLU A 309 -4.28 -0.33 21.01
CA GLU A 309 -3.97 -0.99 22.28
C GLU A 309 -3.22 -2.31 22.09
N SER A 310 -3.30 -2.92 20.91
CA SER A 310 -2.60 -4.16 20.58
C SER A 310 -2.04 -4.15 19.17
N ILE A 311 -0.86 -4.73 19.00
CA ILE A 311 -0.20 -4.93 17.70
C ILE A 311 0.23 -6.38 17.58
N THR A 312 -0.03 -7.00 16.43
CA THR A 312 0.65 -8.24 16.01
C THR A 312 1.44 -7.93 14.75
N TRP A 313 2.77 -8.05 14.82
CA TRP A 313 3.64 -7.68 13.70
C TRP A 313 4.75 -8.69 13.51
N GLU A 314 5.00 -9.06 12.25
CA GLU A 314 6.04 -9.98 11.83
C GLU A 314 6.85 -9.36 10.67
N ALA A 315 8.17 -9.49 10.72
CA ALA A 315 9.07 -8.96 9.69
C ALA A 315 10.28 -9.89 9.48
N GLY A 316 10.54 -10.25 8.22
CA GLY A 316 11.77 -10.94 7.78
C GLY A 316 12.82 -9.99 7.19
N ASP A 317 12.40 -8.80 6.78
CA ASP A 317 13.26 -7.68 6.40
C ASP A 317 12.88 -6.48 7.26
N THR A 318 13.85 -5.90 7.96
CA THR A 318 13.65 -4.80 8.91
C THR A 318 13.24 -3.50 8.23
N LYS A 319 13.39 -3.40 6.90
CA LYS A 319 12.78 -2.34 6.09
C LYS A 319 11.27 -2.28 6.22
N PHE A 320 10.62 -3.44 6.43
CA PHE A 320 9.18 -3.57 6.66
C PHE A 320 8.87 -3.84 8.13
N GLY A 321 9.80 -3.48 9.02
CA GLY A 321 9.70 -3.75 10.46
C GLY A 321 8.71 -2.86 11.22
N SER A 322 8.22 -1.78 10.60
CA SER A 322 7.35 -0.79 11.24
C SER A 322 5.86 -1.14 11.15
N CYS A 323 5.17 -1.00 12.28
CA CYS A 323 3.71 -0.97 12.35
C CYS A 323 3.28 -0.12 13.56
N ARG A 324 2.59 0.98 13.28
CA ARG A 324 2.09 1.98 14.21
C ARG A 324 3.20 2.48 15.13
N TRP A 325 3.11 2.17 16.42
CA TRP A 325 4.10 2.58 17.42
C TRP A 325 5.23 1.56 17.63
N LEU A 326 5.28 0.47 16.86
CA LEU A 326 6.28 -0.60 16.98
C LEU A 326 7.18 -0.66 15.73
N GLN A 327 8.48 -0.90 15.93
CA GLN A 327 9.39 -1.20 14.83
C GLN A 327 10.35 -2.34 15.20
N ILE A 328 10.37 -3.43 14.42
CA ILE A 328 11.39 -4.48 14.52
C ILE A 328 12.63 -4.05 13.73
N THR A 329 13.78 -3.94 14.39
CA THR A 329 15.02 -3.43 13.77
C THR A 329 16.13 -4.46 13.67
N LYS A 330 15.99 -5.64 14.29
CA LYS A 330 16.93 -6.76 14.15
C LYS A 330 16.22 -8.09 14.33
N VAL A 331 16.49 -9.03 13.42
CA VAL A 331 16.03 -10.42 13.46
C VAL A 331 17.19 -11.31 13.93
N LEU A 332 16.95 -12.21 14.89
CA LEU A 332 17.92 -13.18 15.40
C LEU A 332 17.79 -14.52 14.67
N PRO A 333 18.91 -15.17 14.32
CA PRO A 333 18.93 -16.49 13.67
C PRO A 333 18.79 -17.62 14.70
N VAL A 334 17.74 -17.58 15.51
CA VAL A 334 17.45 -18.58 16.57
C VAL A 334 16.15 -19.32 16.26
N GLU A 335 15.87 -20.40 16.99
CA GLU A 335 14.58 -21.09 16.87
C GLU A 335 13.41 -20.16 17.23
N PRO A 336 12.26 -20.28 16.52
CA PRO A 336 11.10 -19.47 16.82
C PRO A 336 10.47 -19.92 18.14
N ALA A 337 9.79 -19.01 18.83
CA ALA A 337 8.98 -19.38 19.98
C ALA A 337 7.80 -20.28 19.55
N ASP A 338 7.32 -21.16 20.43
CA ASP A 338 6.26 -22.14 20.09
C ASP A 338 4.99 -21.54 19.49
N TRP A 339 4.66 -20.31 19.89
CA TRP A 339 3.48 -19.58 19.41
C TRP A 339 3.65 -18.95 18.02
N HIS A 340 4.90 -18.79 17.55
CA HIS A 340 5.21 -18.20 16.26
C HIS A 340 5.06 -19.28 15.17
N LYS A 341 3.85 -19.38 14.63
CA LYS A 341 3.47 -20.35 13.60
C LYS A 341 3.45 -19.68 12.24
N ASP A 342 3.98 -20.36 11.22
CA ASP A 342 3.72 -19.96 9.84
C ASP A 342 2.32 -20.45 9.43
N HIS A 343 1.43 -19.50 9.13
CA HIS A 343 0.06 -19.79 8.73
C HIS A 343 -0.07 -20.12 7.24
N ASN A 344 1.01 -20.01 6.50
CA ASN A 344 1.09 -20.21 5.05
C ASN A 344 0.48 -21.55 4.61
N ILE A 345 -0.10 -21.54 3.42
CA ILE A 345 -0.72 -22.72 2.81
C ILE A 345 -0.08 -23.02 1.47
N ALA A 346 -0.02 -24.31 1.14
CA ALA A 346 0.30 -24.75 -0.20
C ALA A 346 -0.94 -24.66 -1.08
N MET A 347 -0.80 -24.02 -2.23
CA MET A 347 -1.77 -23.99 -3.30
C MET A 347 -1.29 -24.87 -4.44
N MET A 348 -2.24 -25.35 -5.23
CA MET A 348 -1.95 -26.10 -6.44
C MET A 348 -1.95 -25.15 -7.64
N SER A 349 -0.84 -25.08 -8.36
CA SER A 349 -0.79 -24.47 -9.68
C SER A 349 -1.39 -25.46 -10.67
N ASP A 350 -2.67 -25.31 -10.99
CA ASP A 350 -3.41 -26.11 -11.98
C ASP A 350 -3.72 -25.31 -13.26
N ARG A 351 -3.51 -23.99 -13.24
CA ARG A 351 -3.68 -23.12 -14.39
C ARG A 351 -2.77 -23.54 -15.55
N ILE A 352 -3.35 -23.57 -16.74
CA ILE A 352 -2.67 -23.89 -17.98
C ILE A 352 -2.11 -22.61 -18.60
N THR A 353 -0.79 -22.56 -18.69
CA THR A 353 -0.08 -21.51 -19.43
C THR A 353 0.73 -22.17 -20.54
N ILE A 354 0.40 -21.85 -21.80
CA ILE A 354 1.12 -22.37 -22.96
C ILE A 354 2.49 -21.69 -23.06
N GLY A 355 2.56 -20.38 -22.84
CA GLY A 355 3.82 -19.63 -22.73
C GLY A 355 4.28 -18.93 -24.00
N PHE A 356 3.36 -18.23 -24.68
CA PHE A 356 3.69 -17.37 -25.81
C PHE A 356 2.86 -16.09 -25.78
N MET A 357 3.32 -15.04 -26.47
CA MET A 357 2.60 -13.79 -26.70
C MET A 357 2.07 -13.77 -28.12
N PRO A 358 0.74 -13.61 -28.33
CA PRO A 358 0.16 -13.57 -29.66
C PRO A 358 0.38 -12.21 -30.35
N GLU A 359 0.44 -12.23 -31.68
CA GLU A 359 0.30 -11.07 -32.55
C GLU A 359 -1.01 -11.19 -33.34
N THR A 360 -1.59 -10.05 -33.74
CA THR A 360 -2.76 -10.02 -34.63
C THR A 360 -2.42 -10.64 -35.99
N ALA A 361 -3.20 -11.63 -36.41
CA ALA A 361 -3.10 -12.26 -37.72
C ALA A 361 -4.49 -12.39 -38.36
N SER A 362 -4.53 -12.43 -39.70
CA SER A 362 -5.77 -12.53 -40.48
C SER A 362 -6.43 -13.92 -40.47
N SER A 363 -5.65 -14.97 -40.14
CA SER A 363 -6.13 -16.35 -40.00
C SER A 363 -5.23 -17.15 -39.07
N GLY A 364 -5.77 -17.63 -37.94
CA GLY A 364 -5.01 -18.32 -36.91
C GLY A 364 -4.40 -17.39 -35.87
N VAL A 365 -3.62 -17.95 -34.94
CA VAL A 365 -2.95 -17.17 -33.89
C VAL A 365 -1.46 -17.11 -34.17
N LYS A 366 -0.95 -15.94 -34.61
CA LYS A 366 0.47 -15.73 -34.85
C LYS A 366 1.22 -15.60 -33.53
N VAL A 367 2.36 -16.29 -33.42
CA VAL A 367 3.25 -16.25 -32.27
C VAL A 367 4.21 -15.08 -32.43
N GLY A 368 4.03 -14.02 -31.64
CA GLY A 368 4.98 -12.91 -31.60
C GLY A 368 6.22 -13.23 -30.78
N LYS A 369 6.03 -13.85 -29.60
CA LYS A 369 7.14 -14.23 -28.72
C LYS A 369 6.87 -15.55 -28.02
N VAL A 370 7.89 -16.39 -27.94
CA VAL A 370 7.88 -17.60 -27.10
C VAL A 370 8.59 -17.29 -25.78
N ILE A 371 8.00 -17.69 -24.67
CA ILE A 371 8.56 -17.49 -23.33
C ILE A 371 9.43 -18.71 -23.01
N GLU A 372 10.70 -18.49 -22.67
CA GLU A 372 11.63 -19.54 -22.27
C GLU A 372 11.13 -20.33 -21.05
N GLU A 373 11.59 -21.57 -20.91
CA GLU A 373 11.21 -22.51 -19.83
C GLU A 373 9.72 -22.90 -19.75
N THR A 374 8.87 -22.41 -20.66
CA THR A 374 7.44 -22.76 -20.72
C THR A 374 7.16 -23.98 -21.59
N TYR A 375 5.88 -24.41 -21.60
CA TYR A 375 5.41 -25.49 -22.45
C TYR A 375 5.68 -25.22 -23.94
N ALA A 376 5.39 -24.00 -24.42
CA ALA A 376 5.59 -23.58 -25.80
C ALA A 376 7.03 -23.77 -26.26
N ALA A 377 8.00 -23.30 -25.46
CA ALA A 377 9.42 -23.50 -25.75
C ALA A 377 9.79 -24.99 -25.78
N LYS A 378 9.30 -25.77 -24.80
CA LYS A 378 9.59 -27.21 -24.67
C LYS A 378 9.04 -28.06 -25.82
N VAL A 379 7.92 -27.69 -26.41
CA VAL A 379 7.36 -28.38 -27.59
C VAL A 379 7.88 -27.84 -28.92
N GLY A 380 8.78 -26.85 -28.89
CA GLY A 380 9.41 -26.31 -30.09
C GLY A 380 8.55 -25.31 -30.87
N LEU A 381 7.62 -24.62 -30.21
CA LEU A 381 6.95 -23.45 -30.79
C LEU A 381 7.99 -22.35 -31.02
N LEU A 382 7.91 -21.64 -32.15
CA LEU A 382 8.84 -20.56 -32.51
C LEU A 382 8.10 -19.25 -32.78
N THR A 383 8.81 -18.13 -32.64
CA THR A 383 8.35 -16.84 -33.12
C THR A 383 8.07 -16.90 -34.63
N ASN A 384 6.98 -16.25 -35.06
CA ASN A 384 6.39 -16.26 -36.39
C ASN A 384 5.64 -17.53 -36.80
N ASP A 385 5.56 -18.56 -35.95
CA ASP A 385 4.61 -19.65 -36.19
C ASP A 385 3.16 -19.11 -36.18
N ILE A 386 2.29 -19.67 -37.02
CA ILE A 386 0.84 -19.42 -36.96
C ILE A 386 0.13 -20.67 -36.47
N ILE A 387 -0.45 -20.63 -35.28
CA ILE A 387 -1.22 -21.74 -34.72
C ILE A 387 -2.55 -21.83 -35.48
N ILE A 388 -2.75 -22.95 -36.17
CA ILE A 388 -3.95 -23.23 -36.99
C ILE A 388 -4.81 -24.35 -36.39
N LYS A 389 -4.27 -25.11 -35.44
CA LYS A 389 -5.01 -26.15 -34.70
C LYS A 389 -4.41 -26.33 -33.32
N ALA A 390 -5.27 -26.56 -32.33
CA ALA A 390 -4.86 -27.00 -31.00
C ALA A 390 -5.78 -28.15 -30.57
N ASN A 391 -5.18 -29.28 -30.19
CA ASN A 391 -5.87 -30.55 -30.01
C ASN A 391 -6.77 -30.87 -31.22
N ASN A 392 -8.07 -31.01 -30.99
CA ASN A 392 -9.07 -31.31 -32.04
C ASN A 392 -9.83 -30.06 -32.50
N VAL A 393 -9.40 -28.85 -32.08
CA VAL A 393 -10.06 -27.59 -32.40
C VAL A 393 -9.24 -26.86 -33.47
N ALA A 394 -9.89 -26.51 -34.58
CA ALA A 394 -9.32 -25.61 -35.57
C ALA A 394 -9.22 -24.20 -34.97
N VAL A 395 -8.07 -23.54 -35.14
CA VAL A 395 -7.79 -22.26 -34.50
C VAL A 395 -7.72 -21.19 -35.59
N SER A 396 -8.72 -20.32 -35.62
CA SER A 396 -8.75 -19.14 -36.49
C SER A 396 -8.58 -17.83 -35.70
N SER A 397 -8.85 -17.87 -34.39
CA SER A 397 -8.79 -16.74 -33.47
C SER A 397 -8.25 -17.15 -32.09
N LEU A 398 -7.93 -16.16 -31.25
CA LEU A 398 -7.60 -16.42 -29.83
C LEU A 398 -8.75 -17.08 -29.08
N SER A 399 -10.00 -16.75 -29.41
CA SER A 399 -11.18 -17.38 -28.80
C SER A 399 -11.25 -18.89 -29.09
N ASP A 400 -10.90 -19.31 -30.31
CA ASP A 400 -10.84 -20.73 -30.66
C ASP A 400 -9.72 -21.44 -29.91
N PHE A 401 -8.57 -20.76 -29.76
CA PHE A 401 -7.45 -21.28 -28.97
C PHE A 401 -7.81 -21.40 -27.49
N ASP A 402 -8.55 -20.45 -26.93
CA ASP A 402 -9.08 -20.53 -25.56
C ASP A 402 -10.08 -21.67 -25.41
N THR A 403 -10.93 -21.89 -26.42
CA THR A 403 -11.84 -23.05 -26.48
C THR A 403 -11.06 -24.37 -26.53
N ALA A 404 -9.95 -24.43 -27.26
CA ALA A 404 -9.09 -25.61 -27.33
C ALA A 404 -8.42 -25.98 -26.00
N LYS A 405 -8.20 -24.97 -25.13
CA LYS A 405 -7.69 -25.13 -23.77
C LYS A 405 -8.80 -25.47 -22.76
N ALA A 406 -10.06 -25.19 -23.09
CA ALA A 406 -11.18 -25.42 -22.18
C ALA A 406 -11.28 -26.91 -21.83
N GLY A 407 -11.31 -27.22 -20.52
CA GLY A 407 -11.41 -28.59 -20.02
C GLY A 407 -10.12 -29.41 -20.03
N VAL A 408 -9.03 -28.89 -20.59
CA VAL A 408 -7.69 -29.48 -20.45
C VAL A 408 -7.19 -29.23 -19.02
N LYS A 409 -6.40 -30.15 -18.46
CA LYS A 409 -5.74 -30.01 -17.17
C LYS A 409 -4.22 -30.06 -17.31
N ARG A 410 -3.51 -29.50 -16.32
CA ARG A 410 -2.08 -29.75 -16.19
C ARG A 410 -1.79 -31.25 -16.14
N GLY A 411 -0.69 -31.64 -16.78
CA GLY A 411 -0.37 -33.03 -17.05
C GLY A 411 -0.98 -33.58 -18.34
N ASP A 412 -2.09 -33.06 -18.89
CA ASP A 412 -2.71 -33.61 -20.10
C ASP A 412 -1.84 -33.41 -21.36
N GLN A 413 -2.11 -34.21 -22.38
CA GLN A 413 -1.52 -34.01 -23.70
C GLN A 413 -2.15 -32.79 -24.37
N PHE A 414 -1.34 -31.89 -24.94
CA PHE A 414 -1.81 -30.67 -25.59
C PHE A 414 -1.08 -30.44 -26.92
N ASN A 415 -1.58 -31.01 -28.01
CA ASN A 415 -0.89 -30.91 -29.30
C ASN A 415 -1.28 -29.62 -30.03
N MET A 416 -0.37 -29.04 -30.80
CA MET A 416 -0.63 -27.89 -31.67
C MET A 416 -0.17 -28.20 -33.10
N THR A 417 -0.89 -27.70 -34.09
CA THR A 417 -0.42 -27.65 -35.48
C THR A 417 -0.19 -26.19 -35.84
N VAL A 418 1.00 -25.90 -36.34
CA VAL A 418 1.42 -24.56 -36.73
C VAL A 418 1.80 -24.50 -38.20
N LEU A 419 1.57 -23.37 -38.84
CA LEU A 419 2.21 -23.03 -40.10
C LEU A 419 3.55 -22.35 -39.81
N ARG A 420 4.62 -22.98 -40.27
CA ARG A 420 6.00 -22.47 -40.21
C ARG A 420 6.55 -22.45 -41.63
N GLU A 421 6.88 -21.28 -42.15
CA GLU A 421 7.34 -21.11 -43.54
C GLU A 421 6.41 -21.81 -44.55
N GLU A 422 5.10 -21.58 -44.40
CA GLU A 422 4.02 -22.17 -45.22
C GLU A 422 3.86 -23.71 -45.13
N LYS A 423 4.56 -24.37 -44.21
CA LYS A 423 4.45 -25.81 -43.97
C LYS A 423 3.78 -26.09 -42.63
N GLU A 424 2.91 -27.10 -42.61
CA GLU A 424 2.34 -27.59 -41.36
C GLU A 424 3.38 -28.36 -40.54
N VAL A 425 3.55 -27.96 -39.28
CA VAL A 425 4.39 -28.62 -38.30
C VAL A 425 3.54 -29.01 -37.10
N GLU A 426 3.58 -30.29 -36.71
CA GLU A 426 2.88 -30.80 -35.54
C GLU A 426 3.80 -30.75 -34.31
N LEU A 427 3.35 -30.05 -33.28
CA LEU A 427 4.02 -29.91 -31.99
C LEU A 427 3.28 -30.74 -30.95
N LYS A 428 3.95 -31.72 -30.35
CA LYS A 428 3.36 -32.64 -29.36
C LYS A 428 4.04 -32.49 -28.02
N GLY A 429 3.24 -32.52 -26.96
CA GLY A 429 3.76 -32.52 -25.60
C GLY A 429 2.68 -32.76 -24.55
N ARG A 430 3.13 -32.97 -23.31
CA ARG A 430 2.29 -32.90 -22.12
C ARG A 430 2.48 -31.58 -21.43
N LEU A 431 1.38 -30.98 -21.00
CA LEU A 431 1.42 -29.82 -20.12
C LEU A 431 2.17 -30.18 -18.83
N PRO A 432 2.85 -29.22 -18.19
CA PRO A 432 3.51 -29.44 -16.90
C PRO A 432 2.54 -30.06 -15.89
N GLN A 433 3.05 -30.95 -15.03
CA GLN A 433 2.25 -31.51 -13.94
C GLN A 433 1.79 -30.40 -12.98
N PRO A 434 0.68 -30.59 -12.25
CA PRO A 434 0.32 -29.70 -11.16
C PRO A 434 1.47 -29.61 -10.16
N GLU A 435 1.78 -28.39 -9.71
CA GLU A 435 2.84 -28.14 -8.74
C GLU A 435 2.25 -27.49 -7.51
N LEU A 436 2.64 -27.97 -6.33
CA LEU A 436 2.32 -27.31 -5.08
C LEU A 436 3.31 -26.18 -4.84
N PHE A 437 2.79 -25.00 -4.51
CA PHE A 437 3.59 -23.85 -4.13
C PHE A 437 3.00 -23.20 -2.88
N PHE A 438 3.85 -22.68 -2.00
CA PHE A 438 3.40 -21.87 -0.89
C PHE A 438 3.09 -20.44 -1.36
N ILE A 439 1.99 -19.85 -0.87
CA ILE A 439 1.57 -18.51 -1.32
C ILE A 439 2.50 -17.40 -0.82
N PHE A 440 3.20 -17.65 0.28
CA PHE A 440 4.26 -16.78 0.78
C PHE A 440 5.60 -17.53 0.74
N LYS A 441 6.59 -16.99 0.02
CA LYS A 441 7.93 -17.57 0.02
C LYS A 441 8.64 -17.23 1.33
N ARG A 442 9.38 -18.20 1.88
CA ARG A 442 10.17 -18.06 3.10
C ARG A 442 11.64 -18.28 2.75
N GLU A 443 12.32 -17.21 2.39
CA GLU A 443 13.75 -17.26 2.06
C GLU A 443 14.64 -16.98 3.27
N VAL A 444 14.13 -16.23 4.26
CA VAL A 444 14.83 -15.86 5.49
C VAL A 444 13.94 -16.03 6.72
N PRO A 445 14.53 -16.22 7.92
CA PRO A 445 13.77 -16.20 9.18
C PRO A 445 13.07 -14.85 9.40
N SER A 446 11.90 -14.89 10.03
CA SER A 446 11.17 -13.71 10.49
C SER A 446 11.26 -13.54 12.02
N ALA A 447 11.14 -12.29 12.47
CA ALA A 447 10.86 -11.96 13.86
C ALA A 447 9.40 -11.53 14.01
N ALA A 448 8.76 -11.94 15.11
CA ALA A 448 7.37 -11.62 15.38
C ALA A 448 7.20 -11.05 16.79
N ILE A 449 6.29 -10.09 16.94
CA ILE A 449 5.89 -9.48 18.20
C ILE A 449 4.37 -9.44 18.31
N LYS A 450 3.85 -9.88 19.46
CA LYS A 450 2.51 -9.55 19.94
C LYS A 450 2.66 -8.57 21.11
N ALA A 451 2.22 -7.34 20.94
CA ALA A 451 2.35 -6.28 21.93
C ALA A 451 0.97 -5.78 22.37
N SER A 452 0.87 -5.41 23.65
CA SER A 452 -0.32 -4.81 24.26
C SER A 452 0.11 -3.62 25.11
N LEU A 453 -0.64 -2.52 24.99
CA LEU A 453 -0.44 -1.26 25.68
C LEU A 453 -1.56 -1.09 26.70
N ASN A 454 -1.20 -0.77 27.95
CA ASN A 454 -2.15 -0.41 28.99
C ASN A 454 -1.53 0.63 29.93
N GLY A 455 -2.07 1.85 29.93
CA GLY A 455 -1.50 2.98 30.65
C GLY A 455 -0.03 3.19 30.28
N ASN A 456 0.84 3.39 31.28
CA ASN A 456 2.29 3.54 31.13
C ASN A 456 3.05 2.21 31.02
N SER A 457 2.44 1.17 30.48
CA SER A 457 3.06 -0.14 30.35
C SER A 457 2.80 -0.78 28.99
N ILE A 458 3.84 -1.40 28.43
CA ILE A 458 3.76 -2.24 27.22
C ILE A 458 4.18 -3.65 27.59
N ARG A 459 3.31 -4.63 27.34
CA ARG A 459 3.63 -6.06 27.47
C ARG A 459 3.78 -6.67 26.09
N MET A 460 4.89 -7.36 25.89
CA MET A 460 5.29 -7.93 24.60
C MET A 460 5.64 -9.41 24.76
N GLN A 461 5.14 -10.21 23.83
CA GLN A 461 5.65 -11.55 23.54
C GLN A 461 6.36 -11.47 22.20
N GLY A 462 7.61 -11.89 22.14
CA GLY A 462 8.39 -11.85 20.90
C GLY A 462 9.11 -13.16 20.61
N SER A 463 9.37 -13.36 19.32
CA SER A 463 10.09 -14.49 18.75
C SER A 463 11.14 -13.97 17.79
N ARG A 464 12.39 -14.43 17.93
CA ARG A 464 13.52 -14.03 17.05
C ARG A 464 13.78 -12.52 16.96
N VAL A 465 13.28 -11.71 17.90
CA VAL A 465 13.55 -10.26 17.91
C VAL A 465 14.89 -10.01 18.59
N GLY A 466 15.80 -9.35 17.90
CA GLY A 466 17.09 -8.92 18.47
C GLY A 466 17.11 -7.48 18.90
N CYS A 467 16.30 -6.63 18.28
CA CYS A 467 16.17 -5.22 18.62
C CYS A 467 14.83 -4.71 18.10
N PHE A 468 14.20 -3.82 18.86
CA PHE A 468 12.99 -3.13 18.45
C PHE A 468 12.97 -1.69 18.96
N ASN A 469 12.19 -0.85 18.29
CA ASN A 469 11.86 0.49 18.75
C ASN A 469 10.38 0.59 19.15
N ILE A 470 10.11 1.42 20.15
CA ILE A 470 8.79 1.97 20.44
C ILE A 470 8.80 3.44 20.02
N LEU A 471 7.90 3.80 19.11
CA LEU A 471 7.67 5.17 18.67
C LEU A 471 6.58 5.78 19.54
N VAL A 472 6.97 6.65 20.47
CA VAL A 472 6.06 7.21 21.47
C VAL A 472 5.33 8.41 20.91
N SER A 473 4.00 8.33 20.79
CA SER A 473 3.16 9.45 20.36
C SER A 473 2.71 10.33 21.53
N ALA A 474 2.52 11.62 21.28
CA ALA A 474 2.04 12.55 22.29
C ALA A 474 0.62 12.18 22.77
N GLY A 475 0.44 12.03 24.08
CA GLY A 475 -0.83 11.60 24.69
C GLY A 475 -0.99 10.08 24.79
N GLN A 476 -0.04 9.30 24.26
CA GLN A 476 -0.04 7.83 24.40
C GLN A 476 0.28 7.39 25.84
N PHE A 477 1.18 8.11 26.51
CA PHE A 477 1.65 7.82 27.87
C PHE A 477 1.68 9.09 28.72
N ASN A 478 1.59 8.92 30.04
CA ASN A 478 1.88 9.97 31.00
C ASN A 478 3.40 10.19 31.08
N LEU A 479 3.90 11.31 30.57
CA LEU A 479 5.33 11.62 30.54
C LEU A 479 5.93 11.92 31.92
N SER A 480 5.10 12.13 32.96
CA SER A 480 5.59 12.29 34.35
C SER A 480 5.81 10.94 35.05
N GLU A 481 5.41 9.85 34.43
CA GLU A 481 5.55 8.49 34.95
C GLU A 481 6.52 7.69 34.08
N LYS A 482 7.16 6.69 34.68
CA LYS A 482 8.05 5.79 33.94
C LYS A 482 7.22 4.96 32.97
N LEU A 483 7.73 4.77 31.75
CA LEU A 483 7.22 3.73 30.87
C LEU A 483 7.89 2.41 31.27
N VAL A 484 7.09 1.37 31.43
CA VAL A 484 7.59 0.02 31.69
C VAL A 484 7.33 -0.85 30.46
N ILE A 485 8.39 -1.44 29.90
CA ILE A 485 8.27 -2.42 28.81
C ILE A 485 8.68 -3.78 29.34
N THR A 486 7.78 -4.75 29.24
CA THR A 486 8.05 -6.15 29.57
C THR A 486 8.07 -6.97 28.28
N TYR A 487 9.17 -7.68 28.03
CA TYR A 487 9.35 -8.57 26.88
C TYR A 487 9.56 -10.01 27.37
N ASN A 488 8.73 -10.95 26.91
CA ASN A 488 8.75 -12.37 27.31
C ASN A 488 8.79 -12.57 28.85
N GLY A 489 8.08 -11.71 29.59
CA GLY A 489 7.99 -11.76 31.05
C GLY A 489 9.10 -11.02 31.82
N LYS A 490 10.13 -10.49 31.15
CA LYS A 490 11.20 -9.69 31.77
C LYS A 490 11.03 -8.20 31.49
N THR A 491 11.30 -7.35 32.46
CA THR A 491 11.33 -5.89 32.25
C THR A 491 12.60 -5.51 31.49
N VAL A 492 12.44 -4.95 30.30
CA VAL A 492 13.54 -4.55 29.39
C VAL A 492 13.69 -3.04 29.26
N TYR A 493 12.71 -2.27 29.74
CA TYR A 493 12.79 -0.81 29.86
C TYR A 493 11.96 -0.34 31.06
N ASN A 494 12.50 0.61 31.84
CA ASN A 494 11.84 1.20 33.00
C ASN A 494 12.41 2.59 33.30
N ASP A 495 12.09 3.56 32.47
CA ASP A 495 12.58 4.94 32.60
C ASP A 495 11.52 5.95 32.14
N LEU A 496 11.78 7.22 32.43
CA LEU A 496 10.98 8.35 31.93
C LEU A 496 11.20 8.54 30.44
N ILE A 497 10.12 8.84 29.72
CA ILE A 497 10.16 9.19 28.30
C ILE A 497 10.76 10.58 28.15
N LYS A 498 11.78 10.71 27.30
CA LYS A 498 12.41 11.99 26.97
C LYS A 498 12.05 12.37 25.53
N PRO A 499 11.24 13.43 25.32
CA PRO A 499 10.93 13.92 23.99
C PRO A 499 12.18 14.38 23.23
N ASP A 500 12.21 14.07 21.94
CA ASP A 500 13.25 14.42 20.98
C ASP A 500 12.60 15.18 19.81
N LYS A 501 12.87 16.49 19.76
CA LYS A 501 12.35 17.40 18.74
C LYS A 501 12.92 17.10 17.35
N ALA A 502 14.19 16.68 17.26
CA ALA A 502 14.81 16.39 15.96
C ALA A 502 14.19 15.13 15.36
N PHE A 503 14.05 14.07 16.16
CA PHE A 503 13.37 12.85 15.75
C PHE A 503 11.91 13.10 15.35
N MET A 504 11.20 13.94 16.11
CA MET A 504 9.81 14.30 15.82
C MET A 504 9.68 15.02 14.46
N LEU A 505 10.57 15.98 14.18
CA LEU A 505 10.60 16.69 12.91
C LEU A 505 11.02 15.77 11.75
N GLU A 506 12.05 14.94 11.93
CA GLU A 506 12.47 13.92 10.97
C GLU A 506 11.30 12.98 10.60
N ASN A 507 10.56 12.50 11.59
CA ASN A 507 9.41 11.62 11.35
C ASN A 507 8.29 12.33 10.57
N TYR A 508 7.98 13.58 10.92
CA TYR A 508 7.01 14.38 10.17
C TYR A 508 7.47 14.63 8.72
N LEU A 509 8.77 14.88 8.53
CA LEU A 509 9.40 15.01 7.22
C LEU A 509 9.24 13.74 6.39
N ALA A 510 9.53 12.59 6.98
CA ALA A 510 9.44 11.29 6.33
C ALA A 510 8.02 10.85 5.97
N ASN A 511 7.00 11.19 6.78
CA ASN A 511 5.65 10.60 6.66
C ASN A 511 4.53 11.61 6.35
N ARG A 512 4.78 12.90 6.56
CA ARG A 512 3.79 14.00 6.42
C ARG A 512 2.51 13.80 7.23
N ASP A 513 2.58 13.01 8.29
CA ASP A 513 1.44 12.63 9.11
C ASP A 513 1.33 13.53 10.34
N LYS A 514 0.20 14.25 10.46
CA LYS A 514 -0.03 15.17 11.59
C LYS A 514 -0.59 14.45 12.82
N LYS A 515 -1.00 13.19 12.70
CA LYS A 515 -1.63 12.37 13.75
C LYS A 515 -0.63 11.39 14.35
N MET A 516 0.07 10.61 13.52
CA MET A 516 1.20 9.77 13.92
C MET A 516 2.49 10.60 13.97
N LEU A 517 2.60 11.41 15.02
CA LEU A 517 3.71 12.33 15.23
C LEU A 517 4.46 11.95 16.51
N PRO A 518 5.36 10.95 16.45
CA PRO A 518 6.03 10.43 17.61
C PRO A 518 7.02 11.47 18.15
N ILE A 519 6.98 11.66 19.47
CA ILE A 519 7.80 12.61 20.20
C ILE A 519 9.07 11.98 20.75
N ALA A 520 9.18 10.66 20.78
CA ALA A 520 10.38 9.96 21.23
C ALA A 520 10.49 8.58 20.57
N ARG A 521 11.73 8.09 20.48
CA ARG A 521 12.04 6.72 20.07
C ARG A 521 12.77 6.01 21.21
N ILE A 522 12.20 4.91 21.67
CA ILE A 522 12.82 4.06 22.68
C ILE A 522 13.35 2.82 21.98
N THR A 523 14.66 2.62 22.01
CA THR A 523 15.32 1.45 21.43
C THR A 523 15.63 0.44 22.52
N VAL A 524 15.23 -0.81 22.32
CA VAL A 524 15.52 -1.93 23.20
C VAL A 524 16.32 -2.96 22.42
N ASP A 525 17.59 -3.12 22.79
CA ASP A 525 18.47 -4.16 22.25
C ASP A 525 18.39 -5.42 23.13
N LEU A 526 17.94 -6.52 22.54
CA LEU A 526 17.79 -7.83 23.19
C LEU A 526 18.93 -8.79 22.84
N SER A 527 19.88 -8.38 22.00
CA SER A 527 20.91 -9.28 21.46
C SER A 527 22.02 -9.67 22.44
N ALA A 528 21.98 -9.13 23.66
CA ALA A 528 22.86 -9.50 24.77
C ALA A 528 22.23 -10.52 25.74
N GLU A 529 20.96 -10.90 25.55
CA GLU A 529 20.28 -12.01 26.24
C GLU A 529 20.27 -13.27 25.39
#